data_AF-A0AAD2G5B3-F1
#
_entry.id   AF-A0AAD2G5B3-F1
#
_cell.length_a   1.000
_cell.length_b   1.000
_cell.length_c   1.000
_cell.angle_alpha   90.00
_cell.angle_beta   90.00
_cell.angle_gamma   90.00
#
_symmetry.space_group_name_H-M   'P 1'
#
loop_
_entity.id
_entity.type
_entity.pdbx_description
1 polymer ?
#
loop_
_entity_poly.entity_id
_entity_poly.type
_entity_poly.pdbx_seq_one_letter_code
_entity_poly.pdbx_strand_id
1 'polypeptide(L)'
;MATPSRAGAGGSNPPTPFQVQQPTMGKLMLIDSDGKQVAVVGGGAPKDDWSALDPARLEPYCAGQICTILYDGKHRAYHVKGLETKFNLKGNLRMFQRDVIQHFVANGLNTIAYVPHCQTGIPVHVVEEHPSFTIEIVRKQVSAQLLKYDKYDSANESEAKLFLKNSLEPCLLEKLTMRIKTTDSFLVVFITLMYLNRSQSVHRFEAIKESIRKRKPLNYAGENILLMSEDHKIDAKELVKAGQYNISSQGPCWTVISRLVQRITTCTVTTC
;
A
#
# COMPACT_ATOMS: atom_id res chain seq x y z
N MET A 1 -66.54 1.99 -47.02
CA MET A 1 -65.98 1.59 -45.72
C MET A 1 -64.71 0.79 -45.99
N ALA A 2 -63.55 1.41 -45.80
CA ALA A 2 -62.25 0.76 -45.98
C ALA A 2 -61.76 0.28 -44.61
N THR A 3 -61.44 -1.01 -44.52
CA THR A 3 -60.79 -1.62 -43.35
C THR A 3 -59.31 -1.20 -43.32
N PRO A 4 -58.76 -0.75 -42.18
CA PRO A 4 -57.34 -0.49 -42.09
C PRO A 4 -56.59 -1.82 -41.85
N SER A 5 -55.59 -2.04 -42.71
CA SER A 5 -54.58 -3.09 -42.58
C SER A 5 -53.76 -2.91 -41.30
N ARG A 6 -53.66 -3.98 -40.50
CA ARG A 6 -52.88 -4.06 -39.27
C ARG A 6 -51.38 -4.05 -39.61
N ALA A 7 -50.71 -2.95 -39.27
CA ALA A 7 -49.25 -2.81 -39.40
C ALA A 7 -48.52 -3.89 -38.59
N GLY A 8 -47.45 -4.42 -39.21
CA GLY A 8 -46.67 -5.56 -38.75
C GLY A 8 -46.03 -5.37 -37.38
N ALA A 9 -45.94 -6.48 -36.66
CA ALA A 9 -45.24 -6.60 -35.40
C ALA A 9 -43.78 -6.14 -35.56
N GLY A 10 -43.37 -5.18 -34.73
CA GLY A 10 -41.97 -4.81 -34.58
C GLY A 10 -41.19 -6.03 -34.12
N GLY A 11 -40.28 -6.52 -34.97
CA GLY A 11 -39.30 -7.52 -34.59
C GLY A 11 -38.37 -6.92 -33.54
N SER A 12 -38.55 -7.32 -32.29
CA SER A 12 -37.54 -7.10 -31.26
C SER A 12 -36.33 -7.93 -31.64
N ASN A 13 -35.21 -7.29 -31.96
CA ASN A 13 -33.93 -7.99 -32.05
C ASN A 13 -33.72 -8.77 -30.74
N PRO A 14 -33.32 -10.06 -30.79
CA PRO A 14 -32.99 -10.80 -29.59
C PRO A 14 -31.88 -10.05 -28.85
N PRO A 15 -31.92 -9.97 -27.50
CA PRO A 15 -30.87 -9.33 -26.73
C PRO A 15 -29.54 -10.03 -27.04
N THR A 16 -28.56 -9.25 -27.47
CA THR A 16 -27.20 -9.75 -27.73
C THR A 16 -26.70 -10.47 -26.47
N PRO A 17 -26.18 -11.71 -26.58
CA PRO A 17 -25.64 -12.42 -25.43
C PRO A 17 -24.58 -11.56 -24.73
N PHE A 18 -24.61 -11.52 -23.40
CA PHE A 18 -23.58 -10.83 -22.63
C PHE A 18 -22.20 -11.44 -22.92
N GLN A 19 -21.30 -10.66 -23.51
CA GLN A 19 -19.93 -11.08 -23.82
C GLN A 19 -18.95 -10.43 -22.85
N VAL A 20 -18.11 -11.25 -22.21
CA VAL A 20 -17.03 -10.78 -21.35
C VAL A 20 -16.01 -10.04 -22.23
N GLN A 21 -15.72 -8.80 -21.88
CA GLN A 21 -14.71 -8.00 -22.59
C GLN A 21 -13.32 -8.38 -22.11
N GLN A 22 -12.35 -8.40 -23.03
CA GLN A 22 -10.96 -8.66 -22.69
C GLN A 22 -10.41 -7.54 -21.78
N PRO A 23 -9.88 -7.87 -20.59
CA PRO A 23 -9.18 -6.90 -19.76
C PRO A 23 -7.86 -6.51 -20.41
N THR A 24 -7.52 -5.22 -20.34
CA THR A 24 -6.23 -4.65 -20.76
C THR A 24 -5.11 -5.24 -19.93
N MET A 25 -5.29 -5.25 -18.60
CA MET A 25 -4.36 -5.83 -17.64
C MET A 25 -4.78 -7.25 -17.27
N GLY A 26 -4.82 -8.13 -18.27
CA GLY A 26 -5.22 -9.51 -18.06
C GLY A 26 -5.45 -10.30 -19.34
N LYS A 27 -6.27 -11.34 -19.24
CA LYS A 27 -6.67 -12.17 -20.37
C LYS A 27 -8.07 -12.77 -20.18
N LEU A 28 -8.63 -13.29 -21.27
CA LEU A 28 -9.79 -14.16 -21.21
C LEU A 28 -9.32 -15.61 -21.04
N MET A 29 -9.97 -16.35 -20.14
CA MET A 29 -9.71 -17.76 -19.88
C MET A 29 -10.99 -18.56 -20.11
N LEU A 30 -10.89 -19.66 -20.83
CA LEU A 30 -12.00 -20.61 -21.03
C LEU A 30 -12.21 -21.44 -19.76
N ILE A 31 -13.45 -21.54 -19.29
CA ILE A 31 -13.82 -22.31 -18.10
C ILE A 31 -14.28 -23.72 -18.46
N ASP A 32 -15.03 -23.87 -19.55
CA ASP A 32 -15.60 -25.15 -19.97
C ASP A 32 -15.44 -25.39 -21.47
N SER A 33 -15.75 -26.62 -21.89
CA SER A 33 -15.86 -27.02 -23.29
C SER A 33 -16.99 -26.33 -24.05
N ASP A 34 -17.94 -25.70 -23.34
CA ASP A 34 -19.09 -24.99 -23.92
C ASP A 34 -18.73 -23.57 -24.38
N GLY A 35 -17.45 -23.18 -24.24
CA GLY A 35 -16.93 -21.90 -24.73
C GLY A 35 -17.14 -20.74 -23.77
N LYS A 36 -17.54 -20.98 -22.51
CA LYS A 36 -17.68 -19.90 -21.52
C LYS A 36 -16.32 -19.34 -21.15
N GLN A 37 -16.21 -18.01 -21.14
CA GLN A 37 -14.99 -17.29 -20.82
C GLN A 37 -15.17 -16.46 -19.56
N VAL A 38 -14.09 -16.32 -18.80
CA VAL A 38 -13.97 -15.32 -17.72
C VAL A 38 -12.78 -14.42 -17.93
N ALA A 39 -12.86 -13.23 -17.36
CA ALA A 39 -11.73 -12.34 -17.26
C ALA A 39 -10.83 -12.78 -16.10
N VAL A 40 -9.54 -12.86 -16.38
CA VAL A 40 -8.49 -12.99 -15.39
C VAL A 40 -7.72 -11.68 -15.41
N VAL A 41 -7.73 -10.96 -14.29
CA VAL A 41 -7.18 -9.60 -14.16
C VAL A 41 -5.91 -9.58 -13.32
N GLY A 42 -5.08 -8.58 -13.54
CA GLY A 42 -3.77 -8.45 -12.92
C GLY A 42 -2.83 -9.59 -13.34
N GLY A 43 -1.92 -9.96 -12.44
CA GLY A 43 -0.99 -11.07 -12.68
C GLY A 43 0.32 -10.65 -13.31
N GLY A 44 0.72 -9.38 -13.16
CA GLY A 44 2.07 -8.95 -13.50
C GLY A 44 2.23 -7.45 -13.53
N ALA A 45 3.43 -7.04 -13.93
CA ALA A 45 3.71 -5.66 -14.23
C ALA A 45 3.13 -5.28 -15.61
N PRO A 46 2.67 -4.03 -15.78
CA PRO A 46 2.20 -3.54 -17.07
C PRO A 46 3.40 -3.21 -17.98
N LYS A 47 3.18 -3.20 -19.30
CA LYS A 47 4.09 -2.54 -20.24
C LYS A 47 4.14 -1.03 -19.99
N ASP A 48 5.21 -0.38 -20.43
CA ASP A 48 5.44 1.07 -20.28
C ASP A 48 4.31 1.92 -20.86
N ASP A 49 3.65 1.43 -21.92
CA ASP A 49 2.54 2.09 -22.58
C ASP A 49 1.15 1.73 -22.01
N TRP A 50 1.08 0.88 -20.99
CA TRP A 50 -0.14 0.34 -20.40
C TRP A 50 -1.03 -0.44 -21.40
N SER A 51 -0.48 -0.93 -22.51
CA SER A 51 -1.26 -1.64 -23.53
C SER A 51 -1.63 -3.08 -23.16
N ALA A 52 -0.81 -3.71 -22.31
CA ALA A 52 -0.97 -5.06 -21.82
C ALA A 52 -0.04 -5.30 -20.61
N LEU A 53 -0.10 -6.51 -20.04
CA LEU A 53 0.94 -7.00 -19.14
C LEU A 53 2.26 -7.22 -19.90
N ASP A 54 3.36 -7.00 -19.20
CA ASP A 54 4.70 -7.30 -19.67
C ASP A 54 4.97 -8.82 -19.58
N PRO A 55 5.20 -9.51 -20.71
CA PRO A 55 5.46 -10.96 -20.71
C PRO A 55 6.67 -11.38 -19.88
N ALA A 56 7.65 -10.49 -19.68
CA ALA A 56 8.84 -10.77 -18.89
C ALA A 56 8.62 -10.65 -17.37
N ARG A 57 7.49 -10.05 -16.96
CA ARG A 57 7.17 -9.73 -15.55
C ARG A 57 5.77 -10.22 -15.16
N LEU A 58 5.44 -11.42 -15.63
CA LEU A 58 4.21 -12.12 -15.25
C LEU A 58 4.40 -12.82 -13.90
N GLU A 59 3.35 -12.74 -13.10
CA GLU A 59 3.24 -13.47 -11.83
C GLU A 59 2.49 -14.80 -12.05
N PRO A 60 2.70 -15.79 -11.17
CA PRO A 60 1.89 -17.00 -11.17
C PRO A 60 0.39 -16.70 -11.06
N TYR A 61 -0.41 -17.52 -11.71
CA TYR A 61 -1.86 -17.42 -11.65
C TYR A 61 -2.37 -17.70 -10.23
N CYS A 62 -3.30 -16.86 -9.78
CA CYS A 62 -4.02 -17.00 -8.51
C CYS A 62 -5.53 -17.04 -8.76
N ALA A 63 -6.27 -17.89 -8.06
CA ALA A 63 -7.72 -18.03 -8.26
C ALA A 63 -8.50 -16.72 -8.04
N GLY A 64 -8.03 -15.86 -7.13
CA GLY A 64 -8.62 -14.54 -6.88
C GLY A 64 -8.47 -13.55 -8.03
N GLN A 65 -7.67 -13.86 -9.07
CA GLN A 65 -7.58 -13.04 -10.28
C GLN A 65 -8.80 -13.21 -11.20
N ILE A 66 -9.63 -14.24 -11.00
CA ILE A 66 -10.86 -14.39 -11.76
C ILE A 66 -11.82 -13.29 -11.34
N CYS A 67 -12.27 -12.50 -12.30
CA CYS A 67 -13.26 -11.46 -12.12
C CYS A 67 -14.51 -11.77 -12.95
N THR A 68 -15.66 -11.83 -12.29
CA THR A 68 -16.96 -11.97 -12.96
C THR A 68 -17.68 -10.63 -12.88
N ILE A 69 -18.01 -10.00 -14.02
CA ILE A 69 -18.66 -8.68 -13.99
C ILE A 69 -20.11 -8.79 -13.50
N LEU A 70 -20.73 -9.95 -13.66
CA LEU A 70 -22.11 -10.22 -13.28
C LEU A 70 -22.12 -10.97 -11.94
N TYR A 71 -22.78 -10.41 -10.93
CA TYR A 71 -23.09 -11.04 -9.63
C TYR A 71 -21.92 -11.26 -8.65
N ASP A 72 -20.89 -10.44 -8.71
CA ASP A 72 -19.65 -10.70 -7.97
C ASP A 72 -19.53 -9.99 -6.61
N GLY A 73 -20.59 -10.07 -5.82
CA GLY A 73 -20.55 -9.58 -4.43
C GLY A 73 -19.54 -10.34 -3.57
N LYS A 74 -19.28 -11.61 -3.89
CA LYS A 74 -18.37 -12.48 -3.13
C LYS A 74 -16.90 -12.18 -3.40
N HIS A 75 -16.43 -12.07 -4.66
CA HIS A 75 -15.03 -11.74 -4.90
C HIS A 75 -14.72 -10.33 -4.44
N ARG A 76 -15.63 -9.38 -4.68
CA ARG A 76 -15.47 -8.01 -4.16
C ARG A 76 -15.27 -8.00 -2.65
N ALA A 77 -15.99 -8.84 -1.89
CA ALA A 77 -15.81 -8.93 -0.44
C ALA A 77 -14.37 -9.34 -0.05
N TYR A 78 -13.73 -10.24 -0.81
CA TYR A 78 -12.33 -10.60 -0.60
C TYR A 78 -11.37 -9.49 -1.04
N HIS A 79 -11.63 -8.85 -2.18
CA HIS A 79 -10.77 -7.78 -2.71
C HIS A 79 -10.64 -6.62 -1.73
N VAL A 80 -11.75 -6.24 -1.08
CA VAL A 80 -11.81 -5.10 -0.16
C VAL A 80 -11.58 -5.49 1.31
N LYS A 81 -11.41 -6.78 1.61
CA LYS A 81 -11.14 -7.26 2.97
C LYS A 81 -9.78 -6.76 3.42
N GLY A 82 -9.77 -5.76 4.29
CA GLY A 82 -8.53 -5.25 4.86
C GLY A 82 -7.81 -6.25 5.74
N LEU A 83 -6.55 -5.95 6.09
CA LEU A 83 -5.72 -6.77 6.95
C LEU A 83 -6.40 -7.06 8.31
N GLU A 84 -6.16 -8.25 8.85
CA GLU A 84 -6.65 -8.66 10.17
C GLU A 84 -6.06 -7.76 11.26
N THR A 85 -4.73 -7.65 11.28
CA THR A 85 -4.05 -6.66 12.11
C THR A 85 -3.99 -5.34 11.36
N LYS A 86 -4.75 -4.35 11.85
CA LYS A 86 -4.75 -3.01 11.26
C LYS A 86 -3.39 -2.36 11.41
N PHE A 87 -2.92 -1.74 10.35
CA PHE A 87 -1.67 -1.00 10.34
C PHE A 87 -1.82 0.30 11.13
N ASN A 88 -0.82 0.53 11.98
CA ASN A 88 -0.63 1.78 12.69
C ASN A 88 0.81 2.24 12.50
N LEU A 89 1.08 3.51 12.79
CA LEU A 89 2.39 4.13 12.55
C LEU A 89 3.52 3.61 13.43
N LYS A 90 3.21 2.85 14.49
CA LYS A 90 4.19 2.16 15.33
C LYS A 90 4.45 0.73 14.85
N GLY A 91 3.65 0.24 13.90
CA GLY A 91 3.73 -1.10 13.35
C GLY A 91 4.93 -1.29 12.43
N ASN A 92 5.15 -2.54 12.03
CA ASN A 92 6.24 -2.89 11.13
C ASN A 92 5.84 -2.58 9.67
N LEU A 93 6.37 -1.48 9.13
CA LEU A 93 6.09 -1.04 7.76
C LEU A 93 6.44 -2.11 6.71
N ARG A 94 7.56 -2.82 6.89
CA ARG A 94 8.00 -3.86 5.93
C ARG A 94 7.01 -5.01 5.87
N MET A 95 6.48 -5.42 7.03
CA MET A 95 5.45 -6.46 7.09
C MET A 95 4.16 -5.98 6.43
N PHE A 96 3.74 -4.75 6.72
CA PHE A 96 2.57 -4.15 6.09
C PHE A 96 2.70 -4.11 4.54
N GLN A 97 3.84 -3.65 4.02
CA GLN A 97 4.11 -3.63 2.57
C GLN A 97 4.02 -5.03 1.95
N ARG A 98 4.64 -6.02 2.60
CA ARG A 98 4.59 -7.42 2.16
C ARG A 98 3.16 -7.95 2.14
N ASP A 99 2.39 -7.70 3.19
CA ASP A 99 1.02 -8.20 3.31
C ASP A 99 0.10 -7.50 2.28
N VAL A 100 0.32 -6.22 1.96
CA VAL A 100 -0.36 -5.50 0.88
C VAL A 100 -0.04 -6.14 -0.48
N ILE A 101 1.24 -6.38 -0.80
CA ILE A 101 1.67 -7.00 -2.06
C ILE A 101 1.06 -8.40 -2.19
N GLN A 102 1.12 -9.20 -1.13
CA GLN A 102 0.56 -10.56 -1.12
C GLN A 102 -0.95 -10.53 -1.39
N HIS A 103 -1.69 -9.63 -0.75
CA HIS A 103 -3.12 -9.46 -1.01
C HIS A 103 -3.38 -9.06 -2.47
N PHE A 104 -2.55 -8.18 -3.02
CA PHE A 104 -2.72 -7.67 -4.38
C PHE A 104 -2.46 -8.75 -5.42
N VAL A 105 -1.41 -9.55 -5.24
CA VAL A 105 -1.10 -10.67 -6.15
C VAL A 105 -2.17 -11.76 -6.07
N ALA A 106 -2.63 -12.10 -4.86
CA ALA A 106 -3.63 -13.15 -4.65
C ALA A 106 -4.99 -12.82 -5.29
N ASN A 107 -5.35 -11.54 -5.36
CA ASN A 107 -6.66 -11.05 -5.83
C ASN A 107 -6.61 -10.28 -7.15
N GLY A 108 -5.49 -10.32 -7.89
CA GLY A 108 -5.39 -9.63 -9.19
C GLY A 108 -5.45 -8.10 -9.13
N LEU A 109 -5.13 -7.51 -7.98
CA LEU A 109 -5.05 -6.06 -7.79
C LEU A 109 -3.63 -5.51 -7.97
N ASN A 110 -2.64 -6.33 -8.28
CA ASN A 110 -1.23 -5.91 -8.29
C ASN A 110 -0.90 -4.87 -9.37
N THR A 111 -1.55 -4.93 -10.54
CA THR A 111 -1.18 -4.05 -11.66
C THR A 111 -1.47 -2.57 -11.39
N ILE A 112 -2.51 -2.24 -10.63
CA ILE A 112 -2.84 -0.83 -10.27
C ILE A 112 -1.79 -0.17 -9.36
N ALA A 113 -0.91 -0.97 -8.74
CA ALA A 113 0.18 -0.48 -7.89
C ALA A 113 1.45 -0.11 -8.68
N TYR A 114 1.43 -0.20 -10.01
CA TYR A 114 2.53 0.23 -10.86
C TYR A 114 2.40 1.68 -11.31
N VAL A 115 3.52 2.40 -11.29
CA VAL A 115 3.66 3.77 -11.80
C VAL A 115 4.97 3.89 -12.57
N PRO A 116 5.01 4.66 -13.68
CA PRO A 116 6.27 4.93 -14.38
C PRO A 116 7.30 5.53 -13.44
N HIS A 117 8.53 5.02 -13.43
CA HIS A 117 9.61 5.62 -12.64
C HIS A 117 10.05 6.96 -13.26
N CYS A 118 10.35 7.97 -12.44
CA CYS A 118 10.58 9.34 -12.90
C CYS A 118 11.83 9.52 -13.76
N GLN A 119 12.83 8.66 -13.60
CA GLN A 119 14.10 8.74 -14.34
C GLN A 119 14.13 7.82 -15.56
N THR A 120 13.54 6.63 -15.46
CA THR A 120 13.67 5.57 -16.47
C THR A 120 12.41 5.39 -17.30
N GLY A 121 11.25 5.88 -16.85
CA GLY A 121 9.95 5.66 -17.50
C GLY A 121 9.38 4.25 -17.31
N ILE A 122 10.21 3.28 -16.92
CA ILE A 122 9.82 1.89 -16.70
C ILE A 122 8.85 1.81 -15.50
N PRO A 123 7.71 1.10 -15.62
CA PRO A 123 6.78 0.90 -14.53
C PRO A 123 7.42 0.14 -13.37
N VAL A 124 7.35 0.73 -12.18
CA VAL A 124 7.82 0.13 -10.92
C VAL A 124 6.67 0.01 -9.93
N HIS A 125 6.77 -0.97 -9.02
CA HIS A 125 5.75 -1.21 -8.02
C HIS A 125 5.86 -0.20 -6.88
N VAL A 126 4.85 0.66 -6.72
CA VAL A 126 4.90 1.81 -5.79
C VAL A 126 5.06 1.38 -4.34
N VAL A 127 4.55 0.20 -3.94
CA VAL A 127 4.64 -0.25 -2.56
C VAL A 127 6.09 -0.51 -2.17
N GLU A 128 6.90 -1.00 -3.11
CA GLU A 128 8.30 -1.31 -2.90
C GLU A 128 9.15 -0.05 -3.06
N GLU A 129 8.94 0.66 -4.16
CA GLU A 129 9.76 1.81 -4.58
C GLU A 129 9.24 3.17 -4.09
N HIS A 130 8.33 3.20 -3.10
CA HIS A 130 7.77 4.44 -2.54
C HIS A 130 8.81 5.50 -2.07
N PRO A 131 10.07 5.18 -1.69
CA PRO A 131 11.08 6.20 -1.38
C PRO A 131 11.46 7.09 -2.56
N SER A 132 11.35 6.58 -3.78
CA SER A 132 11.72 7.28 -5.02
C SER A 132 10.66 8.29 -5.47
N PHE A 133 9.51 8.34 -4.78
CA PHE A 133 8.34 9.12 -5.20
C PHE A 133 7.96 10.22 -4.19
N THR A 134 7.60 11.38 -4.74
CA THR A 134 6.83 12.41 -4.03
C THR A 134 5.37 12.40 -4.50
N ILE A 135 4.46 12.96 -3.69
CA ILE A 135 3.03 13.03 -4.02
C ILE A 135 2.81 13.75 -5.37
N GLU A 136 3.56 14.82 -5.62
CA GLU A 136 3.47 15.63 -6.84
C GLU A 136 3.94 14.86 -8.08
N ILE A 137 5.06 14.14 -7.96
CA ILE A 137 5.59 13.30 -9.03
C ILE A 137 4.56 12.23 -9.43
N VAL A 138 3.98 11.52 -8.45
CA VAL A 138 3.01 10.46 -8.74
C VAL A 138 1.73 11.01 -9.35
N ARG A 139 1.21 12.15 -8.86
CA ARG A 139 0.04 12.80 -9.46
C ARG A 139 0.27 13.15 -10.93
N LYS A 140 1.46 13.65 -11.26
CA LYS A 140 1.83 13.96 -12.64
C LYS A 140 1.87 12.70 -13.50
N GLN A 141 2.55 11.66 -13.02
CA GLN A 141 2.78 10.42 -13.78
C GLN A 141 1.50 9.59 -13.98
N VAL A 142 0.63 9.54 -12.98
CA VAL A 142 -0.59 8.72 -13.05
C VAL A 142 -1.66 9.33 -13.95
N SER A 143 -1.64 10.65 -14.19
CA SER A 143 -2.70 11.35 -14.92
C SER A 143 -2.98 10.76 -16.31
N ALA A 144 -1.93 10.46 -17.09
CA ALA A 144 -2.04 9.85 -18.41
C ALA A 144 -2.40 8.36 -18.37
N GLN A 145 -2.00 7.66 -17.29
CA GLN A 145 -2.29 6.25 -17.08
C GLN A 145 -3.77 6.02 -16.75
N LEU A 146 -4.40 6.85 -15.92
CA LEU A 146 -5.82 6.74 -15.58
C LEU A 146 -6.73 6.85 -16.80
N LEU A 147 -6.32 7.58 -17.84
CA LEU A 147 -7.08 7.69 -19.09
C LEU A 147 -7.10 6.39 -19.91
N LYS A 148 -6.20 5.45 -19.61
CA LYS A 148 -6.10 4.15 -20.27
C LYS A 148 -6.81 3.04 -19.51
N TYR A 149 -7.39 3.35 -18.35
CA TYR A 149 -8.04 2.34 -17.52
C TYR A 149 -9.31 1.86 -18.20
N ASP A 150 -9.42 0.55 -18.34
CA ASP A 150 -10.69 -0.06 -18.67
C ASP A 150 -11.57 -0.19 -17.42
N LYS A 151 -12.72 -0.86 -17.58
CA LYS A 151 -13.66 -1.09 -16.47
C LYS A 151 -13.09 -1.97 -15.35
N TYR A 152 -12.19 -2.90 -15.67
CA TYR A 152 -11.57 -3.79 -14.68
C TYR A 152 -10.50 -3.03 -13.91
N ASP A 153 -9.67 -2.25 -14.59
CA ASP A 153 -8.69 -1.37 -13.94
C ASP A 153 -9.40 -0.39 -13.00
N SER A 154 -10.50 0.21 -13.44
CA SER A 154 -11.30 1.14 -12.63
C SER A 154 -11.93 0.46 -11.40
N ALA A 155 -12.39 -0.79 -11.53
CA ALA A 155 -12.90 -1.57 -10.41
C ALA A 155 -11.79 -1.91 -9.42
N ASN A 156 -10.68 -2.45 -9.91
CA ASN A 156 -9.50 -2.80 -9.11
C ASN A 156 -8.94 -1.58 -8.36
N GLU A 157 -8.89 -0.44 -9.01
CA GLU A 157 -8.46 0.85 -8.44
C GLU A 157 -9.34 1.28 -7.26
N SER A 158 -10.66 1.16 -7.41
CA SER A 158 -11.62 1.46 -6.33
C SER A 158 -11.49 0.47 -5.17
N GLU A 159 -11.36 -0.81 -5.47
CA GLU A 159 -11.27 -1.89 -4.49
C GLU A 159 -9.95 -1.86 -3.73
N ALA A 160 -8.83 -1.59 -4.40
CA ALA A 160 -7.53 -1.41 -3.78
C ALA A 160 -7.51 -0.22 -2.80
N LYS A 161 -8.13 0.90 -3.17
CA LYS A 161 -8.31 2.04 -2.24
C LYS A 161 -9.12 1.63 -1.01
N LEU A 162 -10.19 0.86 -1.20
CA LEU A 162 -11.05 0.42 -0.09
C LEU A 162 -10.32 -0.59 0.80
N PHE A 163 -9.61 -1.56 0.22
CA PHE A 163 -8.74 -2.48 0.93
C PHE A 163 -7.73 -1.74 1.80
N LEU A 164 -7.03 -0.75 1.22
CA LEU A 164 -6.03 0.02 1.95
C LEU A 164 -6.68 0.73 3.15
N LYS A 165 -7.79 1.46 2.93
CA LYS A 165 -8.53 2.14 4.00
C LYS A 165 -8.99 1.16 5.08
N ASN A 166 -9.51 0.01 4.69
CA ASN A 166 -9.94 -1.05 5.61
C ASN A 166 -8.77 -1.69 6.35
N SER A 167 -7.52 -1.49 5.93
CA SER A 167 -6.33 -2.05 6.55
C SER A 167 -5.67 -1.11 7.56
N LEU A 168 -6.19 0.10 7.78
CA LEU A 168 -5.62 1.10 8.68
C LEU A 168 -6.38 1.19 10.01
N GLU A 169 -5.67 1.56 11.07
CA GLU A 169 -6.28 1.96 12.34
C GLU A 169 -7.13 3.24 12.15
N PRO A 170 -8.28 3.40 12.85
CA PRO A 170 -9.19 4.53 12.66
C PRO A 170 -8.53 5.92 12.71
N CYS A 171 -7.65 6.17 13.69
CA CYS A 171 -6.96 7.47 13.82
C CYS A 171 -6.04 7.75 12.63
N LEU A 172 -5.38 6.73 12.08
CA LEU A 172 -4.53 6.87 10.90
C LEU A 172 -5.37 7.06 9.63
N LEU A 173 -6.47 6.33 9.51
CA LEU A 173 -7.42 6.46 8.40
C LEU A 173 -8.01 7.87 8.32
N GLU A 174 -8.38 8.46 9.46
CA GLU A 174 -8.90 9.83 9.54
C GLU A 174 -7.85 10.84 9.01
N LYS A 175 -6.62 10.77 9.52
CA LYS A 175 -5.51 11.63 9.07
C LYS A 175 -5.21 11.48 7.58
N LEU A 176 -5.30 10.26 7.05
CA LEU A 176 -5.14 9.99 5.63
C LEU A 176 -6.28 10.63 4.82
N THR A 177 -7.52 10.42 5.25
CA THR A 177 -8.74 10.92 4.58
C THR A 177 -8.77 12.44 4.52
N MET A 178 -8.27 13.14 5.54
CA MET A 178 -8.14 14.60 5.54
C MET A 178 -7.12 15.15 4.51
N ARG A 179 -6.20 14.31 4.02
CA ARG A 179 -5.12 14.74 3.10
C ARG A 179 -5.34 14.32 1.66
N ILE A 180 -6.12 13.26 1.44
CA ILE A 180 -6.42 12.74 0.10
C ILE A 180 -7.73 13.33 -0.43
N LYS A 181 -7.84 13.43 -1.74
CA LYS A 181 -9.09 13.73 -2.44
C LYS A 181 -9.83 12.44 -2.77
N THR A 182 -11.14 12.50 -2.92
CA THR A 182 -11.95 11.35 -3.36
C THR A 182 -11.53 10.84 -4.76
N THR A 183 -11.05 11.76 -5.60
CA THR A 183 -10.56 11.48 -6.96
C THR A 183 -9.11 11.02 -7.02
N ASP A 184 -8.37 11.04 -5.90
CA ASP A 184 -6.98 10.57 -5.90
C ASP A 184 -6.93 9.06 -6.21
N SER A 185 -5.89 8.65 -6.94
CA SER A 185 -5.63 7.25 -7.25
C SER A 185 -5.01 6.51 -6.07
N PHE A 186 -5.07 5.17 -6.08
CA PHE A 186 -4.45 4.29 -5.10
C PHE A 186 -2.98 4.64 -4.91
N LEU A 187 -2.26 4.86 -6.01
CA LEU A 187 -0.85 5.27 -6.01
C LEU A 187 -0.63 6.53 -5.16
N VAL A 188 -1.46 7.56 -5.37
CA VAL A 188 -1.40 8.82 -4.61
C VAL A 188 -1.76 8.60 -3.14
N VAL A 189 -2.80 7.79 -2.88
CA VAL A 189 -3.24 7.46 -1.51
C VAL A 189 -2.13 6.72 -0.75
N PHE A 190 -1.48 5.75 -1.39
CA PHE A 190 -0.40 4.97 -0.79
C PHE A 190 0.83 5.83 -0.48
N ILE A 191 1.29 6.67 -1.41
CA ILE A 191 2.40 7.59 -1.15
C ILE A 191 2.05 8.59 -0.04
N THR A 192 0.80 9.06 0.02
CA THR A 192 0.36 9.95 1.11
C THR A 192 0.41 9.26 2.47
N LEU A 193 0.04 7.97 2.54
CA LEU A 193 0.20 7.16 3.74
C LEU A 193 1.68 7.02 4.14
N MET A 194 2.58 6.76 3.18
CA MET A 194 4.01 6.66 3.43
C MET A 194 4.60 7.98 3.96
N TYR A 195 4.14 9.12 3.43
CA TYR A 195 4.52 10.43 3.92
C TYR A 195 4.08 10.66 5.38
N LEU A 196 2.84 10.29 5.71
CA LEU A 196 2.34 10.35 7.09
C LEU A 196 3.19 9.50 8.04
N ASN A 197 3.57 8.30 7.62
CA ASN A 197 4.42 7.40 8.38
C ASN A 197 5.82 7.98 8.63
N ARG A 198 6.44 8.60 7.62
CA ARG A 198 7.75 9.26 7.74
C ARG A 198 7.69 10.46 8.69
N SER A 199 6.72 11.36 8.53
CA SER A 199 6.59 12.56 9.38
C SER A 199 6.46 12.18 10.86
N GLN A 200 5.64 11.19 11.18
CA GLN A 200 5.44 10.75 12.56
C GLN A 200 6.67 10.03 13.13
N SER A 201 7.38 9.27 12.29
CA SER A 201 8.66 8.66 12.69
C SER A 201 9.69 9.74 13.07
N VAL A 202 9.85 10.79 12.25
CA VAL A 202 10.77 11.89 12.53
C VAL A 202 10.42 12.60 13.85
N HIS A 203 9.16 13.00 14.02
CA HIS A 203 8.73 13.69 15.26
C HIS A 203 8.87 12.80 16.50
N ARG A 204 8.58 11.50 16.39
CA ARG A 204 8.78 10.53 17.47
C ARG A 204 10.25 10.42 17.84
N PHE A 205 11.14 10.26 16.88
CA PHE A 205 12.57 10.14 17.16
C PHE A 205 13.16 11.43 17.72
N GLU A 206 12.74 12.61 17.25
CA GLU A 206 13.14 13.88 17.86
C GLU A 206 12.58 14.04 19.28
N ALA A 207 11.34 13.63 19.54
CA ALA A 207 10.76 13.64 20.89
C ALA A 207 11.52 12.72 21.85
N ILE A 208 11.98 11.54 21.38
CA ILE A 208 12.81 10.62 22.18
C ILE A 208 14.18 11.22 22.45
N LYS A 209 14.84 11.80 21.44
CA LYS A 209 16.11 12.53 21.63
C LYS A 209 15.95 13.66 22.66
N GLU A 210 14.85 14.39 22.59
CA GLU A 210 14.56 15.49 23.50
C GLU A 210 14.23 15.02 24.93
N SER A 211 13.49 13.92 25.07
CA SER A 211 13.23 13.25 26.34
C SER A 211 14.55 12.85 27.02
N ILE A 212 15.46 12.21 26.27
CA ILE A 212 16.80 11.85 26.76
C ILE A 212 17.57 13.11 27.22
N ARG A 213 17.53 14.21 26.45
CA ARG A 213 18.23 15.47 26.82
C ARG A 213 17.67 16.13 28.08
N LYS A 214 16.34 16.07 28.28
CA LYS A 214 15.65 16.72 29.39
C LYS A 214 15.62 15.88 30.66
N ARG A 215 15.96 14.58 30.58
CA ARG A 215 15.92 13.66 31.72
C ARG A 215 16.97 14.05 32.76
N LYS A 216 16.52 14.25 34.02
CA LYS A 216 17.35 14.61 35.17
C LYS A 216 16.97 13.72 36.37
N PRO A 217 17.88 13.45 37.31
CA PRO A 217 17.58 12.68 38.53
C PRO A 217 16.38 13.23 39.31
N LEU A 218 16.25 14.56 39.35
CA LEU A 218 15.15 15.30 40.00
C LEU A 218 13.76 14.96 39.44
N ASN A 219 13.67 14.42 38.21
CA ASN A 219 12.41 14.04 37.59
C ASN A 219 11.88 12.69 38.13
N TYR A 220 12.66 12.00 38.96
CA TYR A 220 12.35 10.69 39.52
C TYR A 220 12.13 10.81 41.03
N ALA A 221 11.05 10.22 41.52
CA ALA A 221 10.72 10.23 42.95
C ALA A 221 11.88 9.60 43.76
N GLY A 222 12.34 10.32 44.79
CA GLY A 222 13.49 9.92 45.59
C GLY A 222 14.81 9.88 44.81
N GLU A 223 14.90 10.61 43.69
CA GLU A 223 16.07 10.62 42.79
C GLU A 223 16.49 9.22 42.35
N ASN A 224 15.50 8.34 42.08
CA ASN A 224 15.75 6.95 41.74
C ASN A 224 16.50 6.81 40.39
N ILE A 225 17.84 6.73 40.49
CA ILE A 225 18.76 6.63 39.36
C ILE A 225 18.56 5.32 38.57
N LEU A 226 18.12 4.24 39.23
CA LEU A 226 17.88 2.96 38.55
C LEU A 226 16.74 3.08 37.55
N LEU A 227 15.62 3.67 37.96
CA LEU A 227 14.47 3.91 37.09
C LEU A 227 14.84 4.85 35.94
N MET A 228 15.59 5.92 36.24
CA MET A 228 16.14 6.81 35.20
C MET A 228 17.02 6.08 34.18
N SER A 229 17.85 5.15 34.65
CA SER A 229 18.74 4.37 33.79
C SER A 229 17.98 3.41 32.87
N GLU A 230 16.90 2.78 33.36
CA GLU A 230 16.06 1.90 32.54
C GLU A 230 15.33 2.67 31.45
N ASP A 231 14.75 3.82 31.77
CA ASP A 231 14.11 4.66 30.75
C ASP A 231 15.11 5.13 29.68
N HIS A 232 16.35 5.47 30.06
CA HIS A 232 17.41 5.79 29.10
C HIS A 232 17.74 4.61 28.20
N LYS A 233 17.76 3.37 28.73
CA LYS A 233 18.01 2.17 27.94
C LYS A 233 16.90 1.91 26.93
N ILE A 234 15.64 2.09 27.33
CA ILE A 234 14.47 1.86 26.47
C ILE A 234 14.53 2.83 25.27
N ASP A 235 14.66 4.12 25.56
CA ASP A 235 14.71 5.18 24.55
C ASP A 235 15.92 5.04 23.61
N ALA A 236 17.09 4.70 24.16
CA ALA A 236 18.30 4.47 23.36
C ALA A 236 18.17 3.25 22.44
N LYS A 237 17.62 2.13 22.93
CA LYS A 237 17.36 0.93 22.13
C LYS A 237 16.42 1.23 20.96
N GLU A 238 15.42 2.10 21.19
CA GLU A 238 14.48 2.51 20.15
C GLU A 238 15.17 3.33 19.05
N LEU A 239 16.03 4.28 19.42
CA LEU A 239 16.81 5.07 18.44
C LEU A 239 17.81 4.22 17.66
N VAL A 240 18.47 3.26 18.32
CA VAL A 240 19.42 2.33 17.68
C VAL A 240 18.71 1.43 16.66
N LYS A 241 17.57 0.82 17.04
CA LYS A 241 16.76 0.00 16.12
C LYS A 241 16.30 0.78 14.88
N ALA A 242 16.06 2.08 15.04
CA ALA A 242 15.62 2.96 13.96
C ALA A 242 16.76 3.51 13.09
N GLY A 243 18.03 3.20 13.39
CA GLY A 243 19.17 3.78 12.68
C GLY A 243 19.32 5.30 12.89
N GLN A 244 18.69 5.86 13.93
CA GLN A 244 18.68 7.29 14.24
C GLN A 244 19.74 7.69 15.27
N TYR A 245 20.59 6.74 15.66
CA TYR A 245 21.66 6.91 16.63
C TYR A 245 23.03 6.85 15.94
N ASN A 246 23.66 8.01 15.74
CA ASN A 246 25.04 8.14 15.25
C ASN A 246 25.92 8.76 16.34
N ILE A 247 26.94 8.02 16.77
CA ILE A 247 27.88 8.42 17.83
C ILE A 247 28.74 9.63 17.41
N SER A 248 28.89 9.86 16.10
CA SER A 248 29.83 10.84 15.53
C SER A 248 29.36 12.30 15.53
N SER A 249 28.12 12.61 15.93
CA SER A 249 27.53 13.94 15.67
C SER A 249 27.19 14.82 16.88
N GLN A 250 27.54 14.49 18.13
CA GLN A 250 27.09 15.33 19.28
C GLN A 250 28.15 15.59 20.36
N GLY A 251 28.15 16.83 20.87
CA GLY A 251 29.10 17.41 21.82
C GLY A 251 29.10 16.83 23.25
N PRO A 252 29.84 17.45 24.19
CA PRO A 252 30.43 16.80 25.36
C PRO A 252 29.45 16.12 26.35
N CYS A 253 28.16 16.50 26.35
CA CYS A 253 27.13 15.88 27.19
C CYS A 253 26.83 14.41 26.80
N TRP A 254 27.09 14.02 25.55
CA TRP A 254 26.84 12.66 25.04
C TRP A 254 27.92 11.63 25.41
N THR A 255 29.04 12.08 25.97
CA THR A 255 30.15 11.22 26.41
C THR A 255 29.75 10.32 27.57
N VAL A 256 28.80 10.75 28.41
CA VAL A 256 28.29 9.97 29.55
C VAL A 256 27.31 8.88 29.09
N ILE A 257 26.42 9.23 28.15
CA ILE A 257 25.43 8.31 27.58
C ILE A 257 26.11 7.29 26.67
N SER A 258 27.11 7.69 25.87
CA SER A 258 27.91 6.76 25.05
C SER A 258 28.65 5.74 25.92
N ARG A 259 29.27 6.15 27.05
CA ARG A 259 29.88 5.20 28.00
C ARG A 259 28.87 4.23 28.61
N LEU A 260 27.62 4.66 28.82
CA LEU A 260 26.54 3.80 29.31
C LEU A 260 26.08 2.79 28.25
N VAL A 261 25.87 3.25 27.01
CA VAL A 261 25.43 2.42 25.86
C VAL A 261 26.52 1.43 25.45
N GLN A 262 27.78 1.85 25.44
CA GLN A 262 28.95 1.03 25.10
C GLN A 262 29.19 -0.06 26.16
N ARG A 263 28.91 0.21 27.44
CA ARG A 263 28.89 -0.83 28.51
C ARG A 263 27.75 -1.84 28.35
N ILE A 264 26.60 -1.42 27.85
CA ILE A 264 25.46 -2.32 27.62
C ILE A 264 25.72 -3.25 26.43
N THR A 265 26.37 -2.76 25.37
CA THR A 265 26.69 -3.57 24.18
C THR A 265 27.86 -4.52 24.40
N THR A 266 28.82 -4.19 25.27
CA THR A 266 29.92 -5.11 25.63
C THR A 266 29.52 -6.15 26.68
N CYS A 267 28.57 -5.86 27.57
CA CYS A 267 28.05 -6.86 28.52
C CYS A 267 27.25 -7.99 27.87
N THR A 268 26.74 -7.85 26.63
CA THR A 268 26.06 -8.93 25.91
C THR A 268 26.99 -9.88 25.15
N VAL A 269 28.30 -9.63 25.12
CA VAL A 269 29.28 -10.44 24.34
C VAL A 269 30.17 -11.31 25.23
N THR A 270 29.98 -11.32 26.56
CA THR A 270 30.88 -12.09 27.47
C THR A 270 30.16 -13.03 28.45
N THR A 271 28.99 -13.56 28.09
CA THR A 271 28.45 -14.76 28.75
C THR A 271 27.69 -15.63 27.75
N CYS A 272 28.19 -16.86 27.60
CA CYS A 272 27.85 -17.96 26.70
C CYS A 272 28.48 -17.88 25.30
#